data_AF-A0A8S9FFD7-F1
#
_entry.id   AF-A0A8S9FFD7-F1
#
_cell.length_a   1.000
_cell.length_b   1.000
_cell.length_c   1.000
_cell.angle_alpha   90.00
_cell.angle_beta   90.00
_cell.angle_gamma   90.00
#
_symmetry.space_group_name_H-M   'P 1'
#
loop_
_entity.id
_entity.type
_entity.pdbx_description
1 polymer ?
#
loop_
_entity_poly.entity_id
_entity_poly.type
_entity_poly.pdbx_seq_one_letter_code
_entity_poly.pdbx_strand_id
1 'polypeptide(L)'
;MAEQQIPPAENQSSSTTPVSLTLLDPDVLECPICCEPLKIPIFQCENGHLACSQCCEKVKKICPSCKSPNGYSRCRAMEKVIEACRV
;
A
#
# COMPACT_ATOMS: atom_id res chain seq x y z
N MET A 1 38.93 -26.87 24.53
CA MET A 1 38.28 -25.55 24.66
C MET A 1 38.70 -24.75 23.46
N ALA A 2 37.89 -24.74 22.40
CA ALA A 2 38.16 -23.97 21.19
C ALA A 2 37.18 -22.81 21.17
N GLU A 3 37.70 -21.61 21.38
CA GLU A 3 36.95 -20.36 21.30
C GLU A 3 36.53 -20.15 19.84
N GLN A 4 35.22 -20.16 19.60
CA GLN A 4 34.65 -19.76 18.33
C GLN A 4 34.53 -18.23 18.34
N GLN A 5 35.43 -17.57 17.61
CA GLN A 5 35.37 -16.14 17.35
C GLN A 5 34.16 -15.85 16.44
N ILE A 6 33.16 -15.15 16.98
CA ILE A 6 31.99 -14.66 16.24
C ILE A 6 32.48 -13.50 15.34
N PRO A 7 32.23 -13.51 14.01
CA PRO A 7 32.57 -12.36 13.18
C PRO A 7 31.69 -11.15 13.57
N PRO A 8 32.23 -9.92 13.53
CA PRO A 8 31.47 -8.73 13.87
C PRO A 8 30.28 -8.57 12.92
N ALA A 9 29.12 -8.21 13.47
CA ALA A 9 27.93 -7.89 12.69
C ALA A 9 28.26 -6.75 11.72
N GLU A 10 28.29 -7.06 10.43
CA GLU A 10 28.48 -6.08 9.37
C GLU A 10 27.32 -5.08 9.41
N ASN A 11 27.66 -3.84 9.73
CA ASN A 11 26.78 -2.68 9.70
C ASN A 11 26.32 -2.46 8.26
N GLN A 12 25.18 -3.05 7.88
CA GLN A 12 24.56 -2.83 6.58
C GLN A 12 24.00 -1.41 6.54
N SER A 13 24.86 -0.45 6.21
CA SER A 13 24.43 0.82 5.66
C SER A 13 23.66 0.50 4.37
N SER A 14 22.33 0.54 4.46
CA SER A 14 21.45 0.38 3.31
C SER A 14 21.85 1.40 2.26
N SER A 15 22.53 0.97 1.20
CA SER A 15 22.78 1.79 0.02
C SER A 15 21.41 2.09 -0.59
N THR A 16 20.94 3.32 -0.42
CA THR A 16 19.72 3.84 -1.04
C THR A 16 19.98 4.04 -2.53
N THR A 17 20.06 2.94 -3.27
CA THR A 17 20.02 2.98 -4.73
C THR A 17 18.60 3.34 -5.15
N PRO A 18 18.40 4.35 -6.01
CA PRO A 18 17.07 4.73 -6.46
C PRO A 18 16.48 3.59 -7.30
N VAL A 19 15.36 3.04 -6.83
CA VAL A 19 14.59 2.04 -7.57
C VAL A 19 13.58 2.78 -8.42
N SER A 20 13.64 2.58 -9.74
CA SER A 20 12.66 3.11 -10.68
C SER A 20 11.62 2.05 -11.00
N LEU A 21 10.34 2.41 -10.85
CA LEU A 21 9.21 1.54 -11.18
C LEU A 21 8.40 2.21 -12.30
N THR A 22 7.98 1.43 -13.29
CA THR A 22 7.07 1.88 -14.34
C THR A 22 5.78 1.09 -14.23
N LEU A 23 4.66 1.80 -14.04
CA LEU A 23 3.34 1.20 -14.10
C LEU A 23 2.94 1.09 -15.57
N LEU A 24 2.83 -0.15 -16.06
CA LEU A 24 2.41 -0.42 -17.45
C LEU A 24 0.91 -0.18 -17.65
N ASP A 25 0.15 -0.37 -16.59
CA ASP A 25 -1.28 -0.16 -16.54
C ASP A 25 -1.58 0.90 -15.47
N PRO A 26 -2.02 2.12 -15.85
CA PRO A 26 -2.35 3.17 -14.89
C PRO A 26 -3.62 2.86 -14.08
N ASP A 27 -4.48 1.97 -14.56
CA ASP A 27 -5.78 1.67 -13.97
C ASP A 27 -5.65 0.84 -12.69
N VAL A 28 -4.47 0.25 -12.44
CA VAL A 28 -4.16 -0.51 -11.21
C VAL A 28 -4.25 0.33 -9.93
N LEU A 29 -4.22 1.66 -10.07
CA LEU A 29 -4.36 2.61 -8.97
C LEU A 29 -5.72 3.31 -8.97
N GLU A 30 -6.72 2.79 -9.67
CA GLU A 30 -8.08 3.29 -9.65
C GLU A 30 -8.93 2.70 -8.52
N CYS A 31 -9.87 3.50 -8.02
CA CYS A 31 -10.83 3.05 -7.05
C CYS A 31 -11.99 2.31 -7.75
N PRO A 32 -12.30 1.06 -7.38
CA PRO A 32 -13.36 0.27 -8.03
C PRO A 32 -14.78 0.78 -7.75
N ILE A 33 -14.94 1.81 -6.93
CA ILE A 33 -16.24 2.38 -6.53
C ILE A 33 -16.56 3.64 -7.34
N CYS A 34 -15.60 4.54 -7.50
CA CYS A 34 -15.80 5.78 -8.24
C CYS A 34 -15.17 5.77 -9.63
N CYS A 35 -14.39 4.74 -9.98
CA CYS A 35 -13.65 4.65 -11.26
C CYS A 35 -12.81 5.91 -11.51
N GLU A 36 -12.18 6.40 -10.46
CA GLU A 36 -11.21 7.50 -10.51
C GLU A 36 -9.92 7.03 -9.81
N PRO A 37 -8.77 7.64 -10.10
CA PRO A 37 -7.53 7.38 -9.38
C PRO A 37 -7.71 7.47 -7.85
N LEU A 38 -7.05 6.57 -7.12
CA LEU A 38 -7.09 6.53 -5.67
C LEU A 38 -6.61 7.86 -5.06
N LYS A 39 -7.44 8.43 -4.18
CA LYS A 39 -7.17 9.70 -3.49
C LYS A 39 -6.84 9.43 -2.04
N ILE A 40 -5.75 10.05 -1.56
CA ILE A 40 -5.37 10.04 -0.14
C ILE A 40 -6.47 10.77 0.67
N PRO A 41 -6.98 10.20 1.78
CA PRO A 41 -6.54 8.96 2.41
C PRO A 41 -7.10 7.69 1.74
N ILE A 42 -6.21 6.69 1.57
CA ILE A 42 -6.52 5.41 0.93
C ILE A 42 -6.79 4.37 1.99
N PHE A 43 -7.81 3.54 1.76
CA PHE A 43 -8.20 2.51 2.69
C PHE A 43 -8.20 1.13 2.04
N GLN A 44 -7.88 0.13 2.83
CA GLN A 44 -7.81 -1.27 2.46
C GLN A 44 -8.75 -2.09 3.35
N CYS A 45 -9.57 -2.96 2.76
CA CYS A 45 -10.32 -3.97 3.52
C CYS A 45 -9.40 -5.11 3.96
N GLU A 46 -9.84 -5.99 4.86
CA GLU A 46 -9.02 -7.12 5.33
C GLU A 46 -8.55 -8.09 4.23
N ASN A 47 -9.28 -8.16 3.11
CA ASN A 47 -8.90 -8.98 1.95
C ASN A 47 -8.03 -8.24 0.93
N GLY A 48 -7.60 -7.02 1.22
CA GLY A 48 -6.65 -6.29 0.40
C GLY A 48 -7.22 -5.30 -0.62
N HIS A 49 -8.54 -5.29 -0.86
CA HIS A 49 -9.16 -4.33 -1.80
C HIS A 49 -9.06 -2.89 -1.31
N LEU A 50 -8.65 -2.00 -2.23
CA LEU A 50 -8.44 -0.58 -1.97
C LEU A 50 -9.65 0.27 -2.34
N ALA A 51 -9.86 1.36 -1.61
CA ALA A 51 -10.87 2.36 -1.91
C ALA A 51 -10.48 3.75 -1.34
N CYS A 52 -11.02 4.80 -1.94
CA CYS A 52 -10.92 6.17 -1.42
C CYS A 52 -11.73 6.32 -0.12
N SER A 53 -11.32 7.21 0.78
CA SER A 53 -12.06 7.53 2.03
C SER A 53 -13.57 7.76 1.80
N GLN A 54 -13.89 8.63 0.85
CA GLN A 54 -15.29 8.98 0.54
C GLN A 54 -16.08 7.79 -0.03
N CYS A 55 -15.40 6.90 -0.76
CA CYS A 55 -16.03 5.70 -1.29
C CYS A 55 -16.31 4.68 -0.20
N CYS A 56 -15.40 4.52 0.77
CA CYS A 56 -15.62 3.68 1.95
C CYS A 56 -16.84 4.12 2.77
N GLU A 57 -17.05 5.42 2.92
CA GLU A 57 -18.22 5.98 3.61
C GLU A 57 -19.52 5.69 2.85
N LYS A 58 -19.53 5.87 1.51
CA LYS A 58 -20.68 5.58 0.65
C LYS A 58 -21.13 4.11 0.75
N VAL A 59 -20.21 3.18 0.88
CA VAL A 59 -20.51 1.73 1.01
C VAL A 59 -20.67 1.28 2.47
N LYS A 60 -20.86 2.21 3.42
CA LYS A 60 -21.03 1.91 4.86
C LYS A 60 -19.91 1.04 5.43
N LYS A 61 -18.68 1.23 4.95
CA LYS A 61 -17.47 0.47 5.30
C LYS A 61 -17.53 -1.04 5.00
N ILE A 62 -18.47 -1.48 4.18
CA ILE A 62 -18.53 -2.86 3.66
C ILE A 62 -17.83 -2.90 2.30
N CYS A 63 -16.89 -3.82 2.13
CA CYS A 63 -16.18 -3.90 0.85
C CYS A 63 -17.12 -4.43 -0.25
N PRO A 64 -17.31 -3.74 -1.40
CA PRO A 64 -18.17 -4.22 -2.46
C PRO A 64 -17.59 -5.44 -3.19
N SER A 65 -16.26 -5.54 -3.27
CA SER A 65 -15.57 -6.62 -3.99
C SER A 65 -15.66 -7.97 -3.29
N CYS A 66 -15.44 -8.01 -1.97
CA CYS A 66 -15.46 -9.26 -1.19
C CYS A 66 -16.57 -9.37 -0.15
N LYS A 67 -17.42 -8.34 -0.02
CA LYS A 67 -18.51 -8.26 0.96
C LYS A 67 -18.06 -8.38 2.42
N SER A 68 -16.78 -8.17 2.70
CA SER A 68 -16.28 -8.21 4.07
C SER A 68 -16.90 -7.07 4.89
N PRO A 69 -17.56 -7.38 6.02
CA PRO A 69 -18.12 -6.38 6.93
C PRO A 69 -17.04 -5.76 7.80
N ASN A 70 -15.89 -6.43 7.90
CA ASN A 70 -14.77 -6.00 8.70
C ASN A 70 -14.14 -4.81 7.99
N GLY A 71 -14.16 -3.67 8.68
CA GLY A 71 -14.07 -2.36 8.06
C GLY A 71 -12.78 -2.09 7.30
N TYR A 72 -12.79 -0.93 6.65
CA TYR A 72 -11.65 -0.38 5.94
C TYR A 72 -10.62 0.21 6.91
N SER A 73 -9.35 -0.19 6.76
CA SER A 73 -8.20 0.35 7.49
C SER A 73 -7.36 1.24 6.58
N ARG A 74 -6.81 2.34 7.11
CA ARG A 74 -6.03 3.29 6.30
C ARG A 74 -4.71 2.66 5.83
N CYS A 75 -4.49 2.60 4.52
CA CYS A 75 -3.33 1.98 3.89
C CYS A 75 -2.23 3.02 3.60
N ARG A 76 -1.44 3.37 4.62
CA ARG A 76 -0.35 4.36 4.50
C ARG A 76 0.73 3.97 3.48
N ALA A 77 0.93 2.68 3.26
CA ALA A 77 1.88 2.19 2.26
C ALA A 77 1.46 2.65 0.85
N MET A 78 0.18 2.51 0.51
CA MET A 78 -0.31 2.91 -0.80
C MET A 78 -0.45 4.42 -0.97
N GLU A 79 -0.64 5.15 0.13
CA GLU A 79 -0.54 6.62 0.11
C GLU A 79 0.86 7.06 -0.34
N LYS A 80 1.93 6.43 0.18
CA LYS A 80 3.32 6.73 -0.23
C LYS A 80 3.58 6.35 -1.69
N VAL A 81 3.03 5.25 -2.18
CA VAL A 81 3.15 4.85 -3.60
C VAL A 81 2.52 5.91 -4.49
N ILE A 82 1.29 6.33 -4.17
CA ILE A 82 0.58 7.38 -4.93
C ILE A 82 1.33 8.70 -4.87
N GLU A 83 1.89 9.09 -3.72
CA GLU A 83 2.75 10.29 -3.60
C GLU A 83 4.00 10.19 -4.48
N ALA A 84 4.62 9.03 -4.57
CA ALA A 84 5.80 8.81 -5.43
C ALA A 84 5.47 8.75 -6.93
N CYS A 85 4.23 8.42 -7.29
CA CYS A 85 3.75 8.40 -8.68
C CYS A 85 3.28 9.78 -9.18
N ARG A 86 3.09 10.77 -8.31
CA ARG A 86 2.73 12.13 -8.73
C ARG A 86 3.93 12.75 -9.46
N VAL A 87 3.84 12.78 -10.79
CA VAL A 87 4.72 13.53 -11.70
C VAL A 87 4.41 15.02 -11.66
#